data_AF-A0A428QE64-F1
#
_entry.id   AF-A0A428QE64-F1
#
_cell.length_a   1.000
_cell.length_b   1.000
_cell.length_c   1.000
_cell.angle_alpha   90.00
_cell.angle_beta   90.00
_cell.angle_gamma   90.00
#
_symmetry.space_group_name_H-M   'P 1'
#
loop_
_entity.id
_entity.type
_entity.pdbx_description
1 polymer ?
#
loop_
_entity_poly.entity_id
_entity_poly.type
_entity_poly.pdbx_seq_one_letter_code
_entity_poly.pdbx_strand_id
1 'polypeptide(L)'
;MKAIITGSTGLVGSAVIRECIANEAITHAFVLSRKELPDVSKNAKITVIIHEDFSTYPHDLLKQLAGCEACIWAIGGRATQFSDIDTYRKVQVNYTLAAANAFAKHLAPSLPDKRNFRFVFCSGKYAEWDQDKSLSFMADTRLVKGQVEKGLCDLAKNEDRFDVRCARPSGILPSDVGYFGILTGKLYGAIKVDDLAGALVRIALNGSSKQIIESEELAHI
;
A
#
# COMPACT_ATOMS: atom_id res chain seq x y z
N MET A 1 15.91 -2.55 6.88
CA MET A 1 14.80 -1.58 6.85
C MET A 1 13.66 -2.08 7.74
N LYS A 2 13.10 -1.20 8.57
CA LYS A 2 11.84 -1.47 9.30
C LYS A 2 10.65 -0.92 8.51
N ALA A 3 9.61 -1.73 8.28
CA ALA A 3 8.47 -1.33 7.44
C ALA A 3 7.11 -1.56 8.14
N ILE A 4 6.14 -0.72 7.81
CA ILE A 4 4.73 -0.85 8.21
C ILE A 4 3.97 -1.51 7.06
N ILE A 5 3.20 -2.55 7.35
CA ILE A 5 2.38 -3.25 6.35
C ILE A 5 0.91 -3.19 6.77
N THR A 6 0.02 -2.88 5.83
CA THR A 6 -1.44 -2.89 6.05
C THR A 6 -2.15 -3.82 5.07
N GLY A 7 -3.43 -4.11 5.32
CA GLY A 7 -4.22 -4.97 4.42
C GLY A 7 -3.81 -6.45 4.48
N SER A 8 -3.27 -6.88 5.62
CA SER A 8 -2.68 -8.19 5.88
C SER A 8 -3.57 -9.40 5.59
N THR A 9 -4.90 -9.25 5.69
CA THR A 9 -5.87 -10.31 5.37
C THR A 9 -6.23 -10.38 3.89
N GLY A 10 -5.77 -9.41 3.09
CA GLY A 10 -6.02 -9.33 1.66
C GLY A 10 -4.98 -10.08 0.84
N LEU A 11 -5.29 -10.25 -0.45
CA LEU A 11 -4.41 -10.92 -1.41
C LEU A 11 -3.01 -10.28 -1.44
N VAL A 12 -2.93 -8.97 -1.64
CA VAL A 12 -1.65 -8.24 -1.75
C VAL A 12 -0.93 -8.15 -0.40
N GLY A 13 -1.61 -7.73 0.66
CA GLY A 13 -0.96 -7.51 1.96
C GLY A 13 -0.39 -8.80 2.56
N SER A 14 -1.08 -9.94 2.40
CA SER A 14 -0.54 -11.23 2.83
C SER A 14 0.71 -11.65 2.05
N ALA A 15 0.76 -11.38 0.75
CA ALA A 15 1.95 -11.62 -0.08
C ALA A 15 3.11 -10.69 0.28
N VAL A 16 2.84 -9.42 0.57
CA VAL A 16 3.85 -8.48 1.07
C VAL A 16 4.45 -8.95 2.39
N ILE A 17 3.64 -9.49 3.32
CA ILE A 17 4.17 -10.06 4.57
C ILE A 17 5.12 -11.22 4.28
N ARG A 18 4.75 -12.14 3.36
CA ARG A 18 5.64 -13.25 2.96
C ARG A 18 6.95 -12.74 2.36
N GLU A 19 6.88 -11.75 1.47
CA GLU A 19 8.06 -11.12 0.88
C GLU A 19 8.94 -10.46 1.95
N CYS A 20 8.37 -9.72 2.90
CA CYS A 20 9.13 -9.12 4.00
C CYS A 20 9.83 -10.17 4.89
N ILE A 21 9.23 -11.34 5.09
CA ILE A 21 9.87 -12.44 5.83
C ILE A 21 11.08 -12.96 5.06
N ALA A 22 10.90 -13.23 3.77
CA ALA A 22 11.93 -13.80 2.89
C ALA A 22 13.07 -12.81 2.56
N ASN A 23 12.79 -11.51 2.57
CA ASN A 23 13.75 -10.48 2.16
C ASN A 23 14.64 -10.04 3.34
N GLU A 24 15.95 -10.25 3.23
CA GLU A 24 16.93 -9.90 4.28
C GLU A 24 17.10 -8.38 4.46
N ALA A 25 16.83 -7.57 3.43
CA ALA A 25 16.88 -6.12 3.55
C ALA A 25 15.74 -5.58 4.42
N ILE A 26 14.67 -6.35 4.62
CA ILE A 26 13.63 -6.07 5.63
C ILE A 26 14.04 -6.72 6.94
N THR A 27 14.45 -5.87 7.88
CA THR A 27 14.93 -6.29 9.19
C THR A 27 13.78 -6.53 10.16
N HIS A 28 12.66 -5.82 9.99
CA HIS A 28 11.44 -6.00 10.78
C HIS A 28 10.22 -5.46 10.04
N ALA A 29 9.06 -6.10 10.18
CA ALA A 29 7.80 -5.62 9.64
C ALA A 29 6.72 -5.53 10.73
N PHE A 30 6.15 -4.34 10.87
CA PHE A 30 5.03 -4.04 11.75
C PHE A 30 3.73 -4.13 10.96
N VAL A 31 2.89 -5.10 11.27
CA VAL A 31 1.64 -5.35 10.57
C VAL A 31 0.50 -4.70 11.34
N LEU A 32 -0.09 -3.64 10.79
CA LEU A 32 -1.31 -3.05 11.33
C LEU A 32 -2.52 -3.82 10.83
N SER A 33 -3.27 -4.42 11.74
CA SER A 33 -4.40 -5.29 11.42
C SER A 33 -5.56 -5.04 12.36
N ARG A 34 -6.79 -5.18 11.85
CA ARG A 34 -8.01 -5.16 12.69
C ARG A 34 -8.29 -6.50 13.36
N LYS A 35 -7.54 -7.54 13.00
CA LYS A 35 -7.71 -8.91 13.48
C LYS A 35 -6.35 -9.51 13.81
N GLU A 36 -6.35 -10.44 14.74
CA GLU A 36 -5.16 -11.25 15.00
C GLU A 36 -4.74 -12.04 13.75
N LEU A 37 -3.43 -12.32 13.65
CA LEU A 37 -2.84 -13.11 12.58
C LEU A 37 -1.91 -14.19 13.19
N PRO A 38 -2.47 -15.24 13.82
CA PRO A 38 -1.69 -16.19 14.63
C PRO A 38 -0.57 -16.92 13.87
N ASP A 39 -0.72 -17.08 12.55
CA ASP A 39 0.23 -17.82 11.72
C ASP A 39 1.51 -17.02 11.48
N VAL A 40 1.41 -15.71 11.25
CA VAL A 40 2.56 -14.85 10.97
C VAL A 40 3.15 -14.22 12.23
N SER A 41 2.37 -14.09 13.31
CA SER A 41 2.83 -13.50 14.58
C SER A 41 3.90 -14.32 15.29
N LYS A 42 4.09 -15.59 14.92
CA LYS A 42 5.16 -16.46 15.43
C LYS A 42 6.54 -16.16 14.83
N ASN A 43 6.58 -15.41 13.72
CA ASN A 43 7.85 -15.09 13.06
C ASN A 43 8.55 -13.93 13.76
N ALA A 44 9.83 -14.10 14.10
CA ALA A 44 10.60 -13.08 14.82
C ALA A 44 10.76 -11.74 14.08
N LYS A 45 10.64 -11.71 12.74
CA LYS A 45 10.66 -10.46 11.95
C LYS A 45 9.32 -9.72 11.97
N ILE A 46 8.25 -10.32 12.48
CA ILE A 46 6.90 -9.78 12.40
C ILE A 46 6.40 -9.36 13.78
N THR A 47 5.85 -8.14 13.85
CA THR A 47 5.03 -7.72 14.99
C THR A 47 3.67 -7.32 14.48
N VAL A 48 2.63 -8.03 14.92
CA VAL A 48 1.24 -7.68 14.60
C VAL A 48 0.74 -6.72 15.67
N ILE A 49 0.29 -5.54 15.26
CA ILE A 49 -0.33 -4.56 16.15
C ILE A 49 -1.81 -4.46 15.78
N ILE A 50 -2.67 -4.69 16.77
CA ILE A 50 -4.11 -4.54 16.59
C ILE A 50 -4.45 -3.05 16.53
N HIS A 51 -4.95 -2.63 15.39
CA HIS A 51 -5.36 -1.26 15.13
C HIS A 51 -6.70 -1.29 14.39
N GLU A 52 -7.78 -1.01 15.11
CA GLU A 52 -9.14 -1.19 14.60
C GLU A 52 -9.64 -0.01 13.77
N ASP A 53 -9.32 1.22 14.19
CA ASP A 53 -9.77 2.46 13.55
C ASP A 53 -8.62 3.19 12.86
N PHE A 54 -8.51 2.97 11.54
CA PHE A 54 -7.52 3.64 10.70
C PHE A 54 -7.83 5.12 10.40
N SER A 55 -8.88 5.70 11.00
CA SER A 55 -9.15 7.15 10.94
C SER A 55 -8.25 7.95 11.89
N THR A 56 -7.64 7.29 12.88
CA THR A 56 -6.84 7.94 13.93
C THR A 56 -5.58 7.14 14.22
N TYR A 57 -4.51 7.81 14.68
CA TYR A 57 -3.24 7.16 15.00
C TYR A 57 -2.80 7.58 16.40
N PRO A 58 -3.15 6.80 17.44
CA PRO A 58 -2.82 7.13 18.82
C PRO A 58 -1.31 7.24 19.05
N HIS A 59 -0.92 8.07 20.01
CA HIS A 59 0.49 8.33 20.29
C HIS A 59 1.29 7.06 20.65
N ASP A 60 0.70 6.13 21.40
CA ASP A 60 1.37 4.87 21.78
C ASP A 60 1.52 3.89 20.61
N LEU A 61 0.64 3.96 19.61
CA LEU A 61 0.84 3.26 18.34
C LEU A 61 2.04 3.85 17.61
N LEU A 62 2.08 5.18 17.46
CA LEU A 62 3.18 5.86 16.77
C LEU A 62 4.54 5.62 17.44
N LYS A 63 4.59 5.51 18.78
CA LYS A 63 5.80 5.11 19.51
C LYS A 63 6.30 3.71 19.11
N GLN A 64 5.41 2.73 18.99
CA GLN A 64 5.77 1.38 18.56
C GLN A 64 6.32 1.36 17.13
N LEU A 65 5.81 2.26 16.28
CA LEU A 65 6.22 2.40 14.89
C LEU A 65 7.47 3.27 14.70
N ALA A 66 8.05 3.82 15.77
CA ALA A 66 9.23 4.67 15.69
C ALA A 66 10.40 3.95 15.01
N GLY A 67 11.07 4.66 14.11
CA GLY A 67 12.16 4.12 13.29
C GLY A 67 11.71 3.24 12.12
N CYS A 68 10.40 3.07 11.87
CA CYS A 68 9.94 2.56 10.58
C CYS A 68 10.23 3.57 9.47
N GLU A 69 10.78 3.09 8.38
CA GLU A 69 11.27 3.92 7.26
C GLU A 69 10.29 3.91 6.09
N ALA A 70 9.37 2.96 6.05
CA ALA A 70 8.40 2.84 4.98
C ALA A 70 7.05 2.31 5.47
N CYS A 71 6.01 2.61 4.73
CA CYS A 71 4.69 2.00 4.84
C CYS A 71 4.27 1.44 3.48
N ILE A 72 3.94 0.15 3.41
CA ILE A 72 3.29 -0.47 2.27
C ILE A 72 1.80 -0.55 2.57
N TRP A 73 1.05 0.36 1.96
CA TRP A 73 -0.39 0.49 2.16
C TRP A 73 -1.16 -0.37 1.16
N ALA A 74 -1.68 -1.50 1.64
CA ALA A 74 -2.47 -2.45 0.85
C ALA A 74 -3.91 -2.65 1.37
N ILE A 75 -4.40 -1.74 2.22
CA ILE A 75 -5.85 -1.64 2.50
C ILE A 75 -6.54 -1.09 1.26
N GLY A 76 -7.54 -1.82 0.76
CA GLY A 76 -8.34 -1.36 -0.36
C GLY A 76 -9.09 -2.49 -1.05
N GLY A 77 -9.35 -2.29 -2.35
CA GLY A 77 -10.23 -3.09 -3.19
C GLY A 77 -10.87 -2.22 -4.26
N ARG A 78 -11.82 -2.79 -5.01
CA ARG A 78 -12.69 -2.10 -5.97
C ARG A 78 -13.97 -1.64 -5.29
N ALA A 79 -14.58 -0.56 -5.76
CA ALA A 79 -15.83 -0.02 -5.20
C ALA A 79 -16.93 -1.09 -5.10
N THR A 80 -17.03 -1.98 -6.09
CA THR A 80 -18.00 -3.09 -6.10
C THR A 80 -17.81 -4.15 -5.02
N GLN A 81 -16.71 -4.10 -4.27
CA GLN A 81 -16.43 -5.01 -3.14
C GLN A 81 -16.86 -4.41 -1.80
N PHE A 82 -17.47 -3.24 -1.81
CA PHE A 82 -17.97 -2.53 -0.63
C PHE A 82 -19.50 -2.44 -0.71
N SER A 83 -20.13 -2.29 0.46
CA SER A 83 -21.58 -2.16 0.58
C SER A 83 -22.13 -0.94 -0.17
N ASP A 84 -21.37 0.16 -0.15
CA ASP A 84 -21.77 1.45 -0.64
C ASP A 84 -20.54 2.33 -0.91
N ILE A 85 -20.76 3.41 -1.67
CA ILE A 85 -19.72 4.33 -2.11
C ILE A 85 -19.11 5.13 -0.96
N ASP A 86 -19.87 5.45 0.08
CA ASP A 86 -19.39 6.25 1.21
C ASP A 86 -18.42 5.44 2.07
N THR A 87 -18.76 4.17 2.34
CA THR A 87 -17.88 3.21 3.00
C THR A 87 -16.60 2.99 2.19
N TYR A 88 -16.72 2.85 0.86
CA TYR A 88 -15.55 2.75 -0.02
C TYR A 88 -14.66 3.99 0.07
N ARG A 89 -15.23 5.20 0.01
CA ARG A 89 -14.50 6.47 0.13
C ARG A 89 -13.87 6.62 1.50
N LYS A 90 -14.56 6.27 2.58
CA LYS A 90 -14.00 6.27 3.94
C LYS A 90 -12.76 5.37 4.02
N VAL A 91 -12.86 4.14 3.50
CA VAL A 91 -11.76 3.17 3.56
C VAL A 91 -10.59 3.56 2.66
N GLN A 92 -10.86 4.06 1.45
CA GLN A 92 -9.79 4.38 0.50
C GLN A 92 -9.17 5.75 0.74
N VAL A 93 -9.99 6.78 0.97
CA VAL A 93 -9.52 8.16 1.11
C VAL A 93 -9.18 8.45 2.56
N ASN A 94 -10.15 8.36 3.46
CA ASN A 94 -9.96 8.85 4.82
C ASN A 94 -8.89 8.05 5.56
N TYR A 95 -8.94 6.72 5.51
CA TYR A 95 -7.95 5.88 6.20
C TYR A 95 -6.54 6.08 5.65
N THR A 96 -6.40 6.10 4.32
CA THR A 96 -5.09 6.24 3.68
C THR A 96 -4.48 7.61 3.98
N LEU A 97 -5.26 8.69 3.85
CA LEU A 97 -4.75 10.03 4.13
C LEU A 97 -4.53 10.29 5.62
N ALA A 98 -5.33 9.70 6.51
CA ALA A 98 -5.08 9.75 7.95
C ALA A 98 -3.73 9.10 8.31
N ALA A 99 -3.44 7.93 7.73
CA ALA A 99 -2.18 7.23 7.90
C ALA A 99 -0.99 8.07 7.42
N ALA A 100 -1.08 8.54 6.17
CA ALA A 100 -0.02 9.31 5.55
C ALA A 100 0.27 10.60 6.33
N ASN A 101 -0.77 11.33 6.76
CA ASN A 101 -0.62 12.51 7.60
C ASN A 101 0.05 12.19 8.94
N ALA A 102 -0.38 11.13 9.62
CA ALA A 102 0.21 10.75 10.91
C ALA A 102 1.69 10.36 10.75
N PHE A 103 2.03 9.60 9.71
CA PHE A 103 3.39 9.17 9.48
C PHE A 103 4.31 10.30 9.00
N ALA A 104 3.80 11.20 8.15
CA ALA A 104 4.53 12.40 7.74
C ALA A 104 4.85 13.30 8.94
N LYS A 105 3.91 13.50 9.86
CA LYS A 105 4.09 14.39 11.02
C LYS A 105 4.94 13.77 12.13
N HIS A 106 4.85 12.46 12.35
CA HIS A 106 5.41 11.83 13.54
C HIS A 106 6.55 10.85 13.27
N LEU A 107 6.54 10.15 12.13
CA LEU A 107 7.56 9.14 11.83
C LEU A 107 8.67 9.71 10.94
N ALA A 108 8.32 10.41 9.86
CA ALA A 108 9.30 10.94 8.91
C ALA A 108 10.36 11.86 9.55
N PRO A 109 10.02 12.82 10.43
CA PRO A 109 11.02 13.71 11.03
C PRO A 109 11.94 12.97 12.01
N SER A 110 11.47 11.86 12.59
CA SER A 110 12.20 11.07 13.59
C SER A 110 13.27 10.16 13.00
N LEU A 111 13.30 9.98 11.67
CA LEU A 111 14.29 9.11 11.03
C LEU A 111 15.71 9.71 11.15
N PRO A 112 16.75 8.89 11.32
CA PRO A 112 18.13 9.39 11.34
C PRO A 112 18.63 9.73 9.93
N ASP A 113 19.76 10.43 9.86
CA ASP A 113 20.56 10.67 8.65
C ASP A 113 19.81 11.37 7.51
N LYS A 114 18.80 12.19 7.86
CA LYS A 114 17.94 12.89 6.88
C LYS A 114 17.27 11.98 5.86
N ARG A 115 17.07 10.70 6.19
CA ARG A 115 16.35 9.76 5.32
C ARG A 115 14.89 10.14 5.20
N ASN A 116 14.30 9.83 4.05
CA ASN A 116 12.89 10.03 3.78
C ASN A 116 12.08 8.82 4.23
N PHE A 117 10.91 9.06 4.82
CA PHE A 117 9.91 8.02 5.04
C PHE A 117 9.18 7.75 3.73
N ARG A 118 9.06 6.48 3.32
CA ARG A 118 8.44 6.12 2.05
C ARG A 118 7.05 5.49 2.23
N PHE A 119 6.02 6.19 1.78
CA PHE A 119 4.66 5.69 1.73
C PHE A 119 4.34 5.10 0.34
N VAL A 120 4.28 3.78 0.26
CA VAL A 120 3.97 3.03 -0.96
C VAL A 120 2.48 2.68 -0.97
N PHE A 121 1.72 3.30 -1.85
CA PHE A 121 0.28 3.06 -2.01
C PHE A 121 0.00 2.05 -3.12
N CYS A 122 -0.67 0.94 -2.79
CA CYS A 122 -1.21 0.02 -3.77
C CYS A 122 -2.52 0.61 -4.35
N SER A 123 -2.38 1.31 -5.47
CA SER A 123 -3.47 1.93 -6.21
C SER A 123 -4.14 0.92 -7.17
N GLY A 124 -4.47 1.34 -8.39
CA GLY A 124 -4.95 0.49 -9.47
C GLY A 124 -4.79 1.17 -10.82
N LYS A 125 -4.60 0.36 -11.87
CA LYS A 125 -4.50 0.83 -13.26
C LYS A 125 -5.69 1.72 -13.62
N TYR A 126 -5.39 2.81 -14.33
CA TYR A 126 -6.35 3.85 -14.74
C TYR A 126 -6.99 4.68 -13.61
N ALA A 127 -6.36 4.76 -12.43
CA ALA A 127 -6.72 5.76 -11.43
C ALA A 127 -6.78 7.17 -12.08
N GLU A 128 -7.87 7.89 -11.84
CA GLU A 128 -8.23 9.11 -12.53
C GLU A 128 -8.23 10.29 -11.56
N TRP A 129 -7.41 11.28 -11.84
CA TRP A 129 -7.21 12.44 -10.96
C TRP A 129 -8.26 13.52 -11.20
N ASP A 130 -8.78 13.62 -12.43
CA ASP A 130 -9.89 14.51 -12.75
C ASP A 130 -11.20 13.94 -12.20
N GLN A 131 -11.67 14.52 -11.09
CA GLN A 131 -12.86 14.05 -10.40
C GLN A 131 -14.17 14.40 -11.12
N ASP A 132 -14.12 15.31 -12.09
CA ASP A 132 -15.27 15.70 -12.90
C ASP A 132 -15.39 14.86 -14.18
N LYS A 133 -14.43 13.97 -14.43
CA LYS A 133 -14.39 13.15 -15.63
C LYS A 133 -15.44 12.04 -15.58
N SER A 134 -16.33 12.05 -16.57
CA SER A 134 -17.28 10.95 -16.79
C SER A 134 -16.55 9.72 -17.34
N LEU A 135 -16.71 8.59 -16.66
CA LEU A 135 -16.06 7.32 -16.98
C LEU A 135 -17.11 6.22 -17.21
N SER A 136 -17.00 5.48 -18.31
CA SER A 136 -17.90 4.36 -18.63
C SER A 136 -17.48 3.02 -17.99
N PHE A 137 -16.28 2.95 -17.40
CA PHE A 137 -15.71 1.72 -16.83
C PHE A 137 -15.10 1.99 -15.46
N MET A 138 -15.56 1.24 -14.45
CA MET A 138 -15.07 1.27 -13.08
C MET A 138 -14.93 2.70 -12.51
N ALA A 139 -15.89 3.58 -12.82
CA ALA A 139 -15.84 5.01 -12.53
C ALA A 139 -15.46 5.30 -11.08
N ASP A 140 -16.25 4.80 -10.12
CA ASP A 140 -16.01 5.01 -8.69
C ASP A 140 -14.64 4.52 -8.23
N THR A 141 -14.21 3.35 -8.72
CA THR A 141 -12.91 2.79 -8.32
C THR A 141 -11.78 3.69 -8.79
N ARG A 142 -11.84 4.12 -10.06
CA ARG A 142 -10.80 4.92 -10.71
C ARG A 142 -10.73 6.34 -10.14
N LEU A 143 -11.87 7.01 -9.99
CA LEU A 143 -11.97 8.36 -9.45
C LEU A 143 -11.46 8.39 -8.01
N VAL A 144 -11.96 7.49 -7.15
CA VAL A 144 -11.54 7.44 -5.75
C VAL A 144 -10.05 7.09 -5.62
N LYS A 145 -9.53 6.09 -6.35
CA LYS A 145 -8.09 5.79 -6.33
C LYS A 145 -7.25 6.99 -6.76
N GLY A 146 -7.66 7.72 -7.80
CA GLY A 146 -6.96 8.92 -8.25
C GLY A 146 -7.05 10.08 -7.26
N GLN A 147 -8.16 10.22 -6.54
CA GLN A 147 -8.27 11.16 -5.42
C GLN A 147 -7.26 10.84 -4.31
N VAL A 148 -7.11 9.57 -3.94
CA VAL A 148 -6.12 9.14 -2.94
C VAL A 148 -4.71 9.46 -3.42
N GLU A 149 -4.38 9.09 -4.66
CA GLU A 149 -3.07 9.38 -5.24
C GLU A 149 -2.76 10.88 -5.23
N LYS A 150 -3.69 11.71 -5.68
CA LYS A 150 -3.53 13.17 -5.67
C LYS A 150 -3.30 13.69 -4.25
N GLY A 151 -4.12 13.27 -3.28
CA GLY A 151 -3.97 13.68 -1.88
C GLY A 151 -2.64 13.27 -1.25
N LEU A 152 -2.15 12.05 -1.55
CA LEU A 152 -0.84 11.59 -1.10
C LEU A 152 0.29 12.39 -1.77
N CYS A 153 0.22 12.62 -3.08
CA CYS A 153 1.22 13.38 -3.81
C CYS A 153 1.28 14.83 -3.33
N ASP A 154 0.12 15.45 -3.04
CA ASP A 154 0.06 16.80 -2.51
C ASP A 154 0.59 16.88 -1.07
N LEU A 155 0.35 15.86 -0.23
CA LEU A 155 0.98 15.77 1.08
C LEU A 155 2.51 15.71 0.97
N ALA A 156 3.04 14.83 0.10
CA ALA A 156 4.49 14.68 -0.10
C ALA A 156 5.20 15.95 -0.62
N LYS A 157 4.48 16.85 -1.32
CA LYS A 157 5.03 18.15 -1.73
C LYS A 157 5.16 19.14 -0.57
N ASN A 158 4.32 19.00 0.45
CA ASN A 158 4.19 19.94 1.56
C ASN A 158 4.89 19.48 2.84
N GLU A 159 5.25 18.20 2.93
CA GLU A 159 5.90 17.60 4.09
C GLU A 159 7.37 17.30 3.80
N ASP A 160 8.25 17.73 4.70
CA ASP A 160 9.67 17.44 4.58
C ASP A 160 9.94 15.95 4.86
N ARG A 161 10.86 15.37 4.08
CA ARG A 161 11.31 13.98 4.23
C ARG A 161 10.19 12.92 4.14
N PHE A 162 9.10 13.22 3.45
CA PHE A 162 8.01 12.27 3.20
C PHE A 162 7.84 11.98 1.70
N ASP A 163 8.22 10.77 1.30
CA ASP A 163 8.13 10.29 -0.08
C ASP A 163 6.86 9.46 -0.28
N VAL A 164 6.14 9.71 -1.37
CA VAL A 164 5.00 8.88 -1.79
C VAL A 164 5.33 8.16 -3.09
N ARG A 165 4.94 6.89 -3.21
CA ARG A 165 4.99 6.11 -4.47
C ARG A 165 3.67 5.37 -4.65
N CYS A 166 3.00 5.55 -5.78
CA CYS A 166 1.73 4.91 -6.08
C CYS A 166 1.94 3.85 -7.17
N ALA A 167 1.76 2.58 -6.80
CA ALA A 167 1.81 1.47 -7.73
C ALA A 167 0.41 1.23 -8.31
N ARG A 168 0.30 1.19 -9.65
CA ARG A 168 -0.96 0.99 -10.38
C ARG A 168 -1.01 -0.38 -11.05
N PRO A 169 -1.12 -1.49 -10.29
CA PRO A 169 -1.29 -2.80 -10.91
C PRO A 169 -2.62 -2.85 -11.69
N SER A 170 -2.63 -3.62 -12.77
CA SER A 170 -3.87 -4.08 -13.41
C SER A 170 -4.55 -5.15 -12.55
N GLY A 171 -5.20 -6.15 -13.15
CA GLY A 171 -5.68 -7.30 -12.40
C GLY A 171 -4.55 -8.05 -11.70
N ILE A 172 -4.83 -8.56 -10.50
CA ILE A 172 -3.86 -9.24 -9.66
C ILE A 172 -4.25 -10.71 -9.58
N LEU A 173 -3.36 -11.58 -10.01
CA LEU A 173 -3.58 -13.02 -10.02
C LEU A 173 -3.07 -13.66 -8.72
N PRO A 174 -3.82 -14.57 -8.11
CA PRO A 174 -3.32 -15.39 -6.99
C PRO A 174 -2.05 -16.18 -7.35
N SER A 175 -1.27 -16.55 -6.33
CA SER A 175 -0.02 -17.30 -6.52
C SER A 175 -0.22 -18.66 -7.19
N ASP A 176 -1.35 -19.31 -6.88
CA ASP A 176 -1.78 -20.63 -7.32
C ASP A 176 -2.65 -20.60 -8.59
N VAL A 177 -2.73 -19.45 -9.27
CA VAL A 177 -3.49 -19.31 -10.52
C VAL A 177 -3.02 -20.34 -11.56
N GLY A 178 -3.96 -21.09 -12.13
CA GLY A 178 -3.67 -22.06 -13.19
C GLY A 178 -3.21 -21.42 -14.50
N TYR A 179 -2.61 -22.22 -15.39
CA TYR A 179 -2.08 -21.75 -16.67
C TYR A 179 -3.08 -20.94 -17.50
N PHE A 180 -4.34 -21.38 -17.56
CA PHE A 180 -5.39 -20.65 -18.26
C PHE A 180 -5.61 -19.25 -17.70
N GLY A 181 -5.63 -19.11 -16.36
CA GLY A 181 -5.74 -17.81 -15.70
C GLY A 181 -4.56 -16.88 -15.97
N ILE A 182 -3.34 -17.44 -16.06
CA ILE A 182 -2.15 -16.70 -16.49
C ILE A 182 -2.32 -16.20 -17.93
N LEU A 183 -2.74 -17.07 -18.84
CA LEU A 183 -2.92 -16.73 -20.25
C LEU A 183 -3.98 -15.64 -20.43
N THR A 184 -5.14 -15.75 -19.79
CA THR A 184 -6.18 -14.71 -19.82
C THR A 184 -5.71 -13.43 -19.15
N GLY A 185 -4.92 -13.53 -18.08
CA GLY A 185 -4.33 -12.40 -17.37
C GLY A 185 -3.47 -11.51 -18.26
N LYS A 186 -2.70 -12.10 -19.17
CA LYS A 186 -1.84 -11.35 -20.10
C LYS A 186 -2.63 -10.39 -21.00
N LEU A 187 -3.88 -10.72 -21.35
CA LEU A 187 -4.71 -9.89 -22.23
C LEU A 187 -5.02 -8.51 -21.65
N TYR A 188 -5.04 -8.38 -20.33
CA TYR A 188 -5.27 -7.11 -19.63
C TYR A 188 -4.06 -6.68 -18.79
N GLY A 189 -2.88 -7.27 -19.02
CA GLY A 189 -1.64 -6.94 -18.32
C GLY A 189 -1.67 -7.27 -16.82
N ALA A 190 -2.29 -8.39 -16.44
CA ALA A 190 -2.33 -8.85 -15.07
C ALA A 190 -0.93 -9.16 -14.52
N ILE A 191 -0.75 -8.97 -13.21
CA ILE A 191 0.48 -9.30 -12.48
C ILE A 191 0.18 -10.38 -11.44
N LYS A 192 1.09 -11.34 -11.23
CA LYS A 192 0.95 -12.27 -10.10
C LYS A 192 1.16 -11.52 -8.79
N VAL A 193 0.45 -11.93 -7.75
CA VAL A 193 0.52 -11.27 -6.44
C VAL A 193 1.92 -11.28 -5.84
N ASP A 194 2.69 -12.36 -6.03
CA ASP A 194 4.06 -12.44 -5.49
C ASP A 194 5.01 -11.47 -6.21
N ASP A 195 4.87 -11.32 -7.54
CA ASP A 195 5.66 -10.35 -8.32
C ASP A 195 5.30 -8.92 -7.89
N LEU A 196 4.01 -8.63 -7.71
CA LEU A 196 3.55 -7.34 -7.20
C LEU A 196 4.09 -7.07 -5.79
N ALA A 197 4.05 -8.06 -4.89
CA ALA A 197 4.57 -7.93 -3.54
C ALA A 197 6.07 -7.63 -3.54
N GLY A 198 6.85 -8.35 -4.36
CA GLY A 198 8.27 -8.08 -4.61
C GLY A 198 8.50 -6.65 -5.10
N ALA A 199 7.75 -6.19 -6.09
CA ALA A 199 7.85 -4.83 -6.61
C ALA A 199 7.53 -3.77 -5.53
N LEU A 200 6.47 -3.96 -4.74
CA LEU A 200 6.11 -3.04 -3.65
C LEU A 200 7.21 -2.95 -2.58
N VAL A 201 7.82 -4.08 -2.22
CA VAL A 201 8.94 -4.13 -1.26
C VAL A 201 10.19 -3.48 -1.84
N ARG A 202 10.52 -3.71 -3.12
CA ARG A 202 11.64 -3.04 -3.80
C ARG A 202 11.43 -1.52 -3.88
N ILE A 203 10.23 -1.07 -4.19
CA ILE A 203 9.88 0.36 -4.13
C ILE A 203 10.03 0.88 -2.70
N ALA A 204 9.58 0.14 -1.69
CA ALA A 204 9.73 0.54 -0.29
C ALA A 204 11.20 0.67 0.12
N LEU A 205 12.08 -0.22 -0.34
CA LEU A 205 13.52 -0.21 -0.06
C LEU A 205 14.26 0.90 -0.83
N ASN A 206 14.10 0.92 -2.14
CA ASN A 206 14.97 1.65 -3.06
C ASN A 206 14.34 2.94 -3.60
N GLY A 207 13.03 3.07 -3.46
CA GLY A 207 12.25 4.13 -4.10
C GLY A 207 11.98 3.84 -5.58
N SER A 208 11.59 4.89 -6.29
CA SER A 208 11.45 4.90 -7.73
C SER A 208 11.68 6.33 -8.22
N SER A 209 12.19 6.47 -9.44
CA SER A 209 12.35 7.77 -10.12
C SER A 209 10.99 8.42 -10.41
N LYS A 210 9.93 7.62 -10.57
CA LYS A 210 8.57 8.09 -10.80
C LYS A 210 7.75 8.01 -9.52
N GLN A 211 6.86 9.00 -9.32
CA GLN A 211 5.89 8.99 -8.22
C GLN A 211 4.73 8.02 -8.50
N ILE A 212 4.33 7.89 -9.76
CA ILE A 212 3.33 6.94 -10.24
C ILE A 212 4.05 5.85 -11.03
N ILE A 213 3.83 4.58 -10.67
CA ILE A 213 4.43 3.42 -11.29
C ILE A 213 3.30 2.63 -11.96
N GLU A 214 3.30 2.63 -13.30
CA GLU A 214 2.26 1.95 -14.06
C GLU A 214 2.46 0.43 -14.07
N SER A 215 1.39 -0.30 -14.39
CA SER A 215 1.35 -1.77 -14.31
C SER A 215 2.48 -2.46 -15.08
N GLU A 216 2.86 -1.90 -16.24
CA GLU A 216 3.90 -2.42 -17.11
C GLU A 216 5.29 -2.30 -16.47
N GLU A 217 5.50 -1.29 -15.63
CA GLU A 217 6.78 -1.05 -14.94
C GLU A 217 6.92 -1.92 -13.70
N LEU A 218 5.81 -2.25 -13.02
CA LEU A 218 5.81 -3.09 -11.82
C LEU A 218 6.36 -4.50 -12.06
N ALA A 219 6.24 -5.02 -13.29
CA ALA A 219 6.79 -6.33 -13.66
C ALA A 219 8.32 -6.33 -13.84
N HIS A 220 8.96 -5.16 -13.84
CA HIS A 220 10.37 -4.98 -14.18
C HIS A 220 11.20 -4.24 -13.11
N ILE A 221 10.57 -3.90 -11.98
CA ILE A 221 11.22 -3.32 -10.80
C ILE A 221 11.94 -4.37 -9.97
#